data_AF-X1TF28-F1
#
_entry.id   AF-X1TF28-F1
#
_cell.length_a   1.000
_cell.length_b   1.000
_cell.length_c   1.000
_cell.angle_alpha   90.00
_cell.angle_beta   90.00
_cell.angle_gamma   90.00
#
_symmetry.space_group_name_H-M   'P 1'
#
loop_
_entity.id
_entity.type
_entity.pdbx_description
1 polymer ?
#
loop_
_entity_poly.entity_id
_entity_poly.type
_entity_poly.pdbx_seq_one_letter_code
_entity_poly.pdbx_strand_id
1 'polypeptide(L)' 'MAYHITLIPGDGIGPEVTEATRRVLEATGVAFQWELAYVGATAQDKFGTLLPDSVLASIRQNR' A
#
# COMPACT_ATOMS: atom_id res chain seq x y z
N MET A 1 19.18 -0.53 6.83
CA MET A 1 17.94 -0.53 7.64
C MET A 1 16.81 -0.28 6.66
N ALA A 2 15.78 -1.13 6.62
CA ALA A 2 14.71 -1.01 5.63
C ALA A 2 13.62 -0.05 6.11
N TYR A 3 13.03 0.70 5.20
CA TYR A 3 11.86 1.53 5.49
C TYR A 3 10.61 0.66 5.42
N HIS A 4 9.87 0.59 6.53
CA HIS A 4 8.56 -0.07 6.56
C HIS A 4 7.52 0.91 6.02
N ILE A 5 6.85 0.55 4.93
CA ILE A 5 5.90 1.42 4.26
C ILE A 5 4.58 0.69 4.08
N THR A 6 3.51 1.31 4.57
CA THR A 6 2.15 0.93 4.21
C THR A 6 1.90 1.30 2.75
N LEU A 7 1.85 0.31 1.86
CA LEU A 7 1.60 0.48 0.44
C LEU A 7 0.11 0.30 0.18
N ILE A 8 -0.55 1.36 -0.26
CA ILE A 8 -1.97 1.38 -0.58
C ILE A 8 -2.14 1.50 -2.09
N PRO A 9 -2.43 0.41 -2.83
CA PRO A 9 -2.74 0.50 -4.24
C PRO A 9 -4.04 1.29 -4.46
N GLY A 10 -4.06 2.16 -5.46
CA GLY A 10 -5.30 2.84 -5.87
C GLY A 10 -6.28 1.89 -6.57
N ASP A 11 -7.50 2.37 -6.83
CA ASP A 11 -8.49 1.67 -7.67
C ASP A 11 -8.30 1.99 -9.17
N GLY A 12 -9.00 1.28 -10.06
CA GLY A 12 -8.90 1.49 -11.51
C GLY A 12 -7.52 1.08 -12.03
N ILE A 13 -6.80 2.02 -12.66
CA ILE A 13 -5.39 1.82 -13.09
C ILE A 13 -4.38 1.96 -11.93
N GLY A 14 -4.87 2.20 -10.71
CA GLY A 14 -4.06 2.42 -9.53
C GLY A 14 -3.07 1.29 -9.25
N PRO A 15 -3.45 -0.01 -9.30
CA PRO A 15 -2.52 -1.10 -9.00
C PRO A 15 -1.31 -1.13 -9.94
N GLU A 16 -1.51 -0.87 -11.23
CA GLU A 16 -0.44 -0.84 -12.23
C GLU A 16 0.52 0.34 -12.00
N VAL A 17 -0.02 1.52 -11.67
CA VAL A 17 0.79 2.71 -11.37
C VAL A 17 1.55 2.54 -10.05
N THR A 18 0.93 1.93 -9.03
CA THR A 18 1.57 1.62 -7.75
C THR A 18 2.72 0.63 -7.94
N GLU A 19 2.53 -0.43 -8.73
CA GLU A 19 3.58 -1.41 -9.02
C GLU A 19 4.74 -0.79 -9.83
N ALA A 20 4.44 0.06 -10.82
CA ALA A 20 5.47 0.79 -11.55
C ALA A 20 6.29 1.71 -10.61
N THR A 21 5.61 2.40 -9.69
CA THR A 21 6.26 3.24 -8.68
C THR A 21 7.16 2.43 -7.74
N ARG A 22 6.66 1.28 -7.25
CA ARG A 22 7.44 0.36 -6.40
C ARG A 22 8.75 -0.04 -7.09
N ARG A 23 8.69 -0.40 -8.37
CA ARG A 23 9.88 -0.76 -9.16
C ARG A 23 10.88 0.39 -9.31
N VAL A 24 10.40 1.61 -9.54
CA VAL A 24 11.27 2.81 -9.62
C VAL A 24 11.95 3.08 -8.28
N LEU A 25 11.23 2.96 -7.17
CA LEU A 25 11.79 3.14 -5.83
C LEU A 25 12.83 2.07 -5.51
N GLU A 26 12.55 0.79 -5.79
CA GLU A 26 13.50 -0.31 -5.56
C GLU A 26 14.78 -0.17 -6.38
N ALA A 27 14.69 0.40 -7.59
CA ALA A 27 15.86 0.69 -8.43
C ALA A 27 16.81 1.73 -7.82
N THR A 28 16.39 2.50 -6.81
CA THR A 28 17.27 3.45 -6.10
C THR A 28 18.29 2.76 -5.18
N GLY A 29 18.10 1.46 -4.89
CA GLY A 29 18.92 0.72 -3.92
C GLY A 29 18.54 0.95 -2.46
N VAL A 30 17.53 1.80 -2.18
CA VAL A 30 16.94 1.92 -0.85
C VAL A 30 16.19 0.62 -0.51
N ALA A 31 16.42 0.09 0.69
CA ALA A 31 15.72 -1.09 1.18
C ALA A 31 14.31 -0.70 1.68
N PHE A 32 13.28 -1.32 1.12
CA PHE A 32 11.89 -1.13 1.51
C PHE A 32 11.28 -2.45 1.99
N GLN A 33 10.39 -2.35 2.97
CA GLN A 33 9.50 -3.43 3.37
C GLN A 33 8.06 -2.94 3.20
N TRP A 34 7.41 -3.47 2.17
CA TRP A 34 6.05 -3.06 1.81
C TRP A 34 5.01 -3.87 2.59
N GLU A 35 4.12 -3.17 3.27
CA GLU A 35 2.92 -3.74 3.88
C GLU A 35 1.70 -3.34 3.04
N LEU A 36 1.08 -4.30 2.34
CA LEU A 36 -0.07 -4.02 1.50
C LEU A 36 -1.31 -3.75 2.34
N ALA A 37 -1.94 -2.62 2.08
CA ALA A 37 -3.23 -2.22 2.64
C ALA A 37 -4.16 -1.81 1.50
N TYR A 38 -5.46 -2.06 1.66
CA TYR A 38 -6.45 -1.73 0.62
C TYR A 38 -7.51 -0.79 1.18
N VAL A 39 -7.86 0.21 0.39
CA VAL A 39 -8.98 1.14 0.63
C VAL A 39 -9.84 1.22 -0.62
N GLY A 40 -10.98 1.91 -0.57
CA GLY A 40 -11.82 2.17 -1.72
C GLY A 40 -12.58 0.94 -2.22
N ALA A 41 -12.84 0.88 -3.53
CA ALA A 41 -13.66 -0.18 -4.14
C ALA A 41 -13.06 -1.57 -3.89
N THR A 42 -11.73 -1.68 -4.04
CA THR A 42 -11.02 -2.93 -3.76
C THR A 42 -11.22 -3.42 -2.31
N ALA A 43 -11.24 -2.49 -1.35
CA ALA A 43 -11.49 -2.85 0.05
C ALA A 43 -12.95 -3.20 0.32
N GLN A 44 -13.89 -2.50 -0.33
CA GLN A 44 -15.31 -2.83 -0.24
C GLN A 44 -15.59 -4.25 -0.73
N ASP A 45 -14.97 -4.65 -1.84
CA ASP A 45 -15.13 -5.99 -2.41
C ASP A 45 -14.47 -7.08 -1.55
N LYS A 46 -13.30 -6.79 -0.95
CA LYS A 46 -12.54 -7.76 -0.14
C LYS A 46 -13.04 -7.89 1.30
N PHE A 47 -13.45 -6.79 1.91
CA PHE A 47 -13.64 -6.68 3.36
C PHE A 47 -15.02 -6.14 3.75
N GLY A 48 -15.87 -5.77 2.79
CA GLY A 48 -17.20 -5.22 3.06
C GLY A 48 -17.19 -3.77 3.55
N THR A 49 -16.04 -3.09 3.53
CA THR A 49 -15.89 -1.68 3.93
C THR A 49 -14.88 -0.97 3.04
N LEU A 50 -15.12 0.31 2.75
CA LEU A 50 -14.20 1.17 1.99
C LEU A 50 -12.91 1.49 2.76
N LEU A 51 -12.94 1.42 4.09
CA LEU A 51 -11.80 1.77 4.95
C LEU A 51 -11.71 0.80 6.13
N PRO A 52 -10.98 -0.31 5.99
CA PRO A 52 -10.72 -1.22 7.10
C PRO A 52 -9.88 -0.56 8.19
N ASP A 53 -10.22 -0.80 9.46
CA ASP A 53 -9.46 -0.26 10.62
C ASP A 53 -7.99 -0.70 10.62
N SER A 54 -7.69 -1.86 10.03
CA SER A 54 -6.33 -2.37 9.87
C SER A 54 -5.43 -1.44 9.05
N VAL A 55 -5.98 -0.69 8.09
CA VAL A 55 -5.21 0.28 7.29
C VAL A 55 -4.72 1.43 8.18
N LEU A 56 -5.60 1.97 9.03
CA LEU A 56 -5.23 3.03 9.96
C LEU A 56 -4.23 2.54 11.01
N ALA A 57 -4.34 1.28 11.43
CA ALA A 57 -3.35 0.65 12.31
C ALA A 57 -1.97 0.55 11.63
N SER A 58 -1.92 0.06 10.39
CA SER A 58 -0.69 -0.06 9.59
C SER A 58 0.01 1.30 9.42
N ILE A 59 -0.73 2.35 9.03
CA ILE A 59 -0.17 3.70 8.87
C ILE A 59 0.43 4.23 10.18
N ARG A 60 -0.23 3.98 11.32
CA ARG A 60 0.26 4.44 12.63
C ARG A 60 1.53 3.70 13.06
N GLN A 61 1.68 2.43 12.68
CA GLN A 61 2.84 1.60 12.99
C GLN A 61 4.06 1.97 12.12
N ASN A 62 3.83 2.28 10.84
CA ASN A 62 4.88 2.50 9.83
C ASN A 62 5.19 4.01 9.63
N ARG A 63 5.75 4.68 10.65
CA ARG A 63 6.11 6.11 10.64
C ARG A 63 7.53 6.39 10.15
#